data_AF-A0A1A6HNF5-F1
#
_entry.id   AF-A0A1A6HNF5-F1
#
_cell.length_a   1.000
_cell.length_b   1.000
_cell.length_c   1.000
_cell.angle_alpha   90.00
_cell.angle_beta   90.00
_cell.angle_gamma   90.00
#
_symmetry.space_group_name_H-M   'P 1'
#
loop_
_entity.id
_entity.type
_entity.pdbx_description
1 polymer ?
#
loop_
_entity_poly.entity_id
_entity_poly.type
_entity_poly.pdbx_seq_one_letter_code
_entity_poly.pdbx_strand_id
1 'polypeptide(L)'
;VGTRDIAGVHLPANVKFQSPTYSAVDSGEAVEPYTTEKMMPGGDLPLTECFEIMKVDFNSLQELKRLAAKEPHPLSVPAVKEGTLDTIMVWFVLQLDDEHSLSTSPAEETSSHWKQAAVVLDNPIWVQVREEVVLSVEHHKSSVSVTVK
;
A
#
# COMPACT_ATOMS: atom_id res chain seq x y z
N VAL A 1 4.50 -18.82 11.04
CA VAL A 1 3.48 -19.62 11.77
C VAL A 1 3.17 -18.89 13.07
N GLY A 2 2.06 -18.17 13.13
CA GLY A 2 1.64 -17.46 14.34
C GLY A 2 1.20 -18.44 15.42
N THR A 3 1.57 -18.18 16.67
CA THR A 3 1.08 -18.91 17.83
C THR A 3 -0.44 -18.80 17.90
N ARG A 4 -1.14 -19.94 17.94
CA ARG A 4 -2.60 -19.98 18.17
C ARG A 4 -2.97 -19.99 19.65
N ASP A 5 -1.98 -19.93 20.52
CA ASP A 5 -2.17 -19.92 21.96
C ASP A 5 -1.73 -18.57 22.51
N ILE A 6 -2.66 -17.86 23.14
CA ILE A 6 -2.41 -16.55 23.77
C ILE A 6 -2.85 -16.65 25.22
N ALA A 7 -1.93 -16.39 26.15
CA ALA A 7 -2.19 -16.45 27.59
C ALA A 7 -2.86 -17.77 28.08
N GLY A 8 -2.51 -18.90 27.45
CA GLY A 8 -3.07 -20.21 27.78
C GLY A 8 -4.44 -20.51 27.15
N VAL A 9 -4.95 -19.62 26.29
CA VAL A 9 -6.19 -19.81 25.53
C VAL A 9 -5.87 -20.16 24.08
N HIS A 10 -6.41 -21.29 23.62
CA HIS A 10 -6.26 -21.74 22.24
C HIS A 10 -7.30 -21.07 21.33
N LEU A 11 -6.83 -20.42 20.27
CA LEU A 11 -7.64 -19.85 19.20
C LEU A 11 -7.84 -20.90 18.10
N PRO A 12 -9.08 -21.39 17.89
CA PRO A 12 -9.32 -22.50 16.99
C PRO A 12 -9.19 -22.08 15.52
N ALA A 13 -8.77 -23.02 14.67
CA ALA A 13 -8.43 -22.78 13.27
C ALA A 13 -9.57 -22.25 12.40
N ASN A 14 -10.82 -22.48 12.82
CA ASN A 14 -12.03 -22.08 12.11
C ASN A 14 -12.44 -20.63 12.40
N VAL A 15 -11.76 -19.94 13.32
CA VAL A 15 -11.98 -18.51 13.57
C VAL A 15 -10.99 -17.71 12.73
N LYS A 16 -11.52 -16.88 11.82
CA LYS A 16 -10.74 -15.95 11.02
C LYS A 16 -10.81 -14.56 11.65
N PHE A 17 -9.65 -14.01 11.96
CA PHE A 17 -9.50 -12.61 12.37
C PHE A 17 -9.09 -11.80 11.15
N GLN A 18 -9.70 -10.64 10.95
CA GLN A 18 -9.47 -9.78 9.79
C GLN A 18 -9.39 -8.33 10.23
N SER A 19 -8.53 -7.55 9.55
CA SER A 19 -8.47 -6.11 9.73
C SER A 19 -9.68 -5.43 9.06
N PRO A 20 -10.16 -4.28 9.56
CA PRO A 20 -11.15 -3.48 8.84
C PRO A 20 -10.71 -3.09 7.42
N THR A 21 -9.41 -3.00 7.14
CA THR A 21 -8.86 -2.69 5.80
C THR A 21 -8.94 -3.86 4.81
N TYR A 22 -9.46 -5.02 5.22
CA TYR A 22 -9.58 -6.20 4.38
C TYR A 22 -10.81 -6.13 3.47
N SER A 23 -10.58 -6.16 2.16
CA SER A 23 -11.58 -5.96 1.10
C SER A 23 -12.31 -7.23 0.63
N ALA A 24 -12.61 -8.20 1.51
CA ALA A 24 -13.37 -9.39 1.09
C ALA A 24 -14.88 -9.33 1.36
N VAL A 25 -15.40 -8.24 1.92
CA VAL A 25 -16.83 -8.09 2.16
C VAL A 25 -17.40 -7.03 1.22
N ASP A 26 -18.15 -7.49 0.22
CA ASP A 26 -19.03 -6.68 -0.64
C ASP A 26 -20.22 -6.17 0.19
N SER A 27 -19.96 -5.26 1.14
CA SER A 27 -21.00 -4.70 2.01
C SER A 27 -21.64 -3.42 1.44
N GLY A 28 -21.20 -2.94 0.28
CA GLY A 28 -21.68 -1.67 -0.29
C GLY A 28 -21.28 -0.42 0.52
N GLU A 29 -20.59 -0.56 1.65
CA GLU A 29 -19.98 0.51 2.42
C GLU A 29 -18.51 0.68 2.00
N ALA A 30 -18.06 1.94 1.88
CA ALA A 30 -16.69 2.26 1.53
C ALA A 30 -15.75 1.91 2.69
N VAL A 31 -15.23 0.68 2.68
CA VAL A 31 -14.11 0.29 3.52
C VAL A 31 -12.88 1.09 3.10
N GLU A 32 -12.21 1.73 4.06
CA GLU A 32 -10.96 2.45 3.78
C GLU A 32 -9.88 1.44 3.33
N PRO A 33 -9.27 1.61 2.14
CA PRO A 33 -8.39 0.60 1.56
C PRO A 33 -6.98 0.58 2.16
N TYR A 34 -6.68 1.49 3.07
CA TYR A 34 -5.39 1.62 3.75
C TYR A 34 -5.57 2.31 5.10
N THR A 35 -4.64 2.09 6.03
CA THR A 35 -4.51 2.92 7.23
C THR A 35 -3.56 4.08 6.97
N THR A 36 -3.52 5.05 7.89
CA THR A 36 -2.65 6.22 7.79
C THR A 36 -1.72 6.27 9.00
N GLU A 37 -0.45 5.91 8.80
CA GLU A 37 0.54 5.72 9.86
C GLU A 37 1.68 6.73 9.74
N LYS A 38 2.30 7.10 10.87
CA LYS A 38 3.54 7.86 10.86
C LYS A 38 4.70 6.88 10.75
N MET A 39 5.27 6.76 9.56
CA MET A 39 6.44 5.91 9.37
C MET A 39 7.70 6.65 9.84
N MET A 40 8.56 5.94 10.56
CA MET A 40 9.83 6.48 11.04
C MET A 40 10.99 5.88 10.24
N PRO A 41 11.95 6.69 9.77
CA PRO A 41 13.17 6.18 9.15
C PRO A 41 13.83 5.10 10.01
N GLY A 42 13.98 3.90 9.47
CA GLY A 42 14.64 2.76 10.14
C GLY A 42 13.74 1.89 11.03
N GLY A 43 12.43 2.16 11.11
CA GLY A 43 11.46 1.29 11.80
C GLY A 43 11.10 0.03 10.99
N ASP A 44 11.18 0.11 9.67
CA ASP A 44 10.69 -0.91 8.75
C ASP A 44 11.80 -1.41 7.81
N LEU A 45 11.61 -2.61 7.29
CA LEU A 45 12.56 -3.23 6.38
C LEU A 45 12.05 -3.16 4.93
N PRO A 46 12.62 -2.30 4.06
CA PRO A 46 12.22 -2.26 2.66
C PRO A 46 12.65 -3.55 1.95
N LEU A 47 11.68 -4.23 1.34
CA LEU A 47 11.90 -5.44 0.54
C LEU A 47 12.07 -5.14 -0.96
N THR A 48 11.71 -3.94 -1.39
CA THR A 48 11.77 -3.43 -2.77
C THR A 48 12.47 -2.06 -2.79
N GLU A 49 12.93 -1.62 -3.96
CA GLU A 49 13.24 -0.20 -4.17
C GLU A 49 11.95 0.63 -4.24
N CYS A 50 12.06 1.95 -4.13
CA CYS A 50 10.91 2.83 -4.39
C CYS A 50 10.53 2.77 -5.87
N PHE A 51 9.23 2.67 -6.17
CA PHE A 51 8.72 2.63 -7.55
C PHE A 51 7.47 3.49 -7.72
N GLU A 52 7.21 3.95 -8.94
CA GLU A 52 6.02 4.72 -9.28
C GLU A 52 4.83 3.78 -9.51
N ILE A 53 3.76 3.98 -8.72
CA ILE A 53 2.49 3.24 -8.87
C ILE A 53 1.62 3.86 -9.95
N MET A 54 1.55 5.20 -9.97
CA MET A 54 0.79 5.97 -10.94
C MET A 54 1.28 7.43 -10.98
N LYS A 55 1.02 8.09 -12.11
CA LYS A 55 1.20 9.53 -12.30
C LYS A 55 -0.12 10.12 -12.79
N VAL A 56 -0.45 11.32 -12.30
CA VAL A 56 -1.69 12.03 -12.65
C VAL A 56 -1.34 13.47 -13.01
N ASP A 57 -1.64 13.88 -14.24
CA ASP A 57 -1.61 15.28 -14.63
C ASP A 57 -2.96 15.96 -14.30
N PHE A 58 -2.97 16.75 -13.24
CA PHE A 58 -4.14 17.54 -12.84
C PHE A 58 -4.52 18.64 -13.83
N ASN A 59 -3.63 19.04 -14.74
CA ASN A 59 -3.90 20.05 -15.77
C ASN A 59 -4.51 19.45 -17.05
N SER A 60 -4.56 18.12 -17.16
CA SER A 60 -5.12 17.42 -18.31
C SER A 60 -6.51 16.85 -18.00
N LEU A 61 -7.55 17.59 -18.39
CA LEU A 61 -8.94 17.12 -18.24
C LEU A 61 -9.18 15.76 -18.93
N GLN A 62 -8.50 15.51 -20.05
CA GLN A 62 -8.62 14.23 -20.76
C GLN A 62 -8.03 13.08 -19.93
N GLU A 63 -6.89 13.30 -19.29
CA GLU A 63 -6.24 12.30 -18.44
C GLU A 63 -7.07 12.01 -17.19
N LEU A 64 -7.62 13.06 -16.54
CA LEU A 64 -8.52 12.90 -15.40
C LEU A 64 -9.77 12.08 -15.75
N LYS A 65 -10.36 12.31 -16.94
CA LYS A 65 -11.48 11.49 -17.44
C LYS A 65 -11.08 10.04 -17.68
N ARG A 66 -9.87 9.80 -18.21
CA ARG A 66 -9.36 8.43 -18.41
C ARG A 66 -9.08 7.73 -17.09
N LEU A 67 -8.57 8.45 -16.10
CA LEU A 67 -8.30 7.91 -14.76
C LEU A 67 -9.57 7.39 -14.09
N ALA A 68 -10.70 8.10 -14.25
CA ALA A 68 -12.00 7.66 -13.73
C ALA A 68 -12.54 6.37 -14.37
N ALA A 69 -12.08 6.03 -15.58
CA ALA A 69 -12.46 4.82 -16.31
C ALA A 69 -11.31 3.81 -16.44
N LYS A 70 -10.22 4.00 -15.69
CA LYS A 70 -9.02 3.17 -15.79
C LYS A 70 -9.28 1.84 -15.07
N GLU A 71 -9.21 0.75 -15.83
CA GLU A 71 -9.27 -0.59 -15.28
C GLU A 71 -8.06 -0.89 -14.37
N PRO A 72 -8.21 -1.77 -13.37
CA PRO A 72 -7.09 -2.22 -12.56
C PRO A 72 -5.96 -2.77 -13.41
N HIS A 73 -4.72 -2.38 -13.12
CA HIS A 73 -3.55 -2.87 -13.85
C HIS A 73 -2.54 -3.57 -12.95
N PRO A 74 -1.89 -4.64 -13.44
CA PRO A 74 -0.81 -5.28 -12.72
C PRO A 74 0.45 -4.41 -12.77
N LEU A 75 1.25 -4.48 -11.71
CA LEU A 75 2.58 -3.90 -11.62
C LEU A 75 3.51 -4.94 -10.97
N SER A 76 4.52 -5.41 -11.70
CA SER A 76 5.52 -6.34 -11.19
C SER A 76 6.72 -5.57 -10.64
N VAL A 77 7.09 -5.87 -9.40
CA VAL A 77 8.21 -5.23 -8.72
C VAL A 77 9.16 -6.29 -8.17
N PRO A 78 10.46 -6.26 -8.52
CA PRO A 78 11.42 -7.21 -8.00
C PRO A 78 11.76 -6.93 -6.54
N ALA A 79 11.73 -7.97 -5.72
CA ALA A 79 12.26 -7.91 -4.36
C ALA A 79 13.80 -7.78 -4.40
N VAL A 80 14.34 -6.80 -3.69
CA VAL A 80 15.79 -6.59 -3.51
C VAL A 80 16.32 -7.21 -2.23
N LYS A 81 15.42 -7.61 -1.33
CA LYS A 81 15.75 -8.28 -0.08
C LYS A 81 14.73 -9.39 0.21
N GLU A 82 15.19 -10.49 0.77
CA GLU A 82 14.30 -11.53 1.28
C GLU A 82 13.65 -11.10 2.61
N GLY A 83 12.42 -11.54 2.83
CA GLY A 83 11.70 -11.24 4.05
C GLY A 83 10.19 -11.51 3.93
N THR A 84 9.47 -11.11 4.97
CA THR A 84 8.01 -11.18 5.01
C THR A 84 7.43 -9.85 4.56
N LEU A 85 6.77 -9.82 3.41
CA LEU A 85 5.96 -8.70 2.96
C LEU A 85 4.64 -8.71 3.75
N ASP A 86 4.50 -7.78 4.69
CA ASP A 86 3.30 -7.59 5.50
C ASP A 86 2.60 -6.26 5.22
N THR A 87 3.28 -5.30 4.59
CA THR A 87 2.78 -3.94 4.37
C THR A 87 3.28 -3.35 3.06
N ILE A 88 2.40 -2.70 2.31
CA ILE A 88 2.76 -1.82 1.19
C ILE A 88 2.65 -0.38 1.66
N MET A 89 3.78 0.34 1.62
CA MET A 89 3.83 1.75 1.95
C MET A 89 3.66 2.60 0.70
N VAL A 90 2.75 3.57 0.76
CA VAL A 90 2.43 4.48 -0.34
C VAL A 90 2.52 5.92 0.16
N TRP A 91 3.17 6.75 -0.64
CA TRP A 91 3.25 8.20 -0.49
C TRP A 91 3.16 8.85 -1.87
N PHE A 92 3.16 10.17 -1.94
CA PHE A 92 3.13 10.90 -3.20
C PHE A 92 4.07 12.10 -3.19
N VAL A 93 4.39 12.54 -4.40
CA VAL A 93 5.00 13.85 -4.66
C VAL A 93 4.00 14.67 -5.44
N LEU A 94 3.60 15.82 -4.90
CA LEU A 94 2.75 16.79 -5.56
C LEU A 94 3.63 17.84 -6.22
N GLN A 95 3.66 17.83 -7.55
CA GLN A 95 4.30 18.89 -8.32
C GLN A 95 3.37 20.12 -8.37
N LEU A 96 3.87 21.26 -7.90
CA LEU A 96 3.11 22.52 -7.88
C LEU A 96 3.35 23.33 -9.16
N ASP A 97 4.61 23.37 -9.61
CA ASP A 97 5.08 23.99 -10.84
C ASP A 97 6.40 23.31 -11.28
N ASP A 98 7.12 23.84 -12.24
CA ASP A 98 8.34 23.21 -12.77
C ASP A 98 9.52 23.15 -11.76
N GLU A 99 9.49 23.95 -10.70
CA GLU A 99 10.59 24.11 -9.73
C GLU A 99 10.21 23.62 -8.31
N HIS A 100 8.91 23.59 -7.98
CA HIS A 100 8.44 23.32 -6.62
C HIS A 100 7.62 22.03 -6.52
N SER A 101 7.96 21.22 -5.52
CA SER A 101 7.24 19.98 -5.19
C SER A 101 7.06 19.82 -3.68
N LEU A 102 5.99 19.12 -3.29
CA LEU A 102 5.77 18.67 -1.91
C LEU A 102 5.78 17.15 -1.87
N SER A 103 6.59 16.58 -0.99
CA SER A 103 6.69 15.13 -0.80
C SER A 103 6.11 14.72 0.54
N THR A 104 5.36 13.62 0.54
CA THR A 104 4.92 12.94 1.77
C THR A 104 5.79 11.72 2.11
N SER A 105 6.92 11.56 1.43
CA SER A 105 7.87 10.47 1.66
C SER A 105 8.39 10.48 3.10
N PRO A 106 8.51 9.32 3.75
CA PRO A 106 9.06 9.24 5.10
C PRO A 106 10.58 9.53 5.15
N ALA A 107 11.25 9.59 3.99
CA ALA A 107 12.69 9.85 3.91
C ALA A 107 13.07 11.34 3.99
N GLU A 108 12.11 12.27 3.85
CA GLU A 108 12.41 13.70 3.94
C GLU A 108 12.49 14.18 5.39
N GLU A 109 13.53 14.95 5.71
CA GLU A 109 13.75 15.46 7.07
C GLU A 109 12.60 16.37 7.56
N THR A 110 11.94 17.06 6.62
CA THR A 110 10.80 17.96 6.87
C THR A 110 9.46 17.23 6.94
N SER A 111 9.41 15.94 6.57
CA SER A 111 8.16 15.17 6.49
C SER A 111 7.73 14.53 7.81
N SER A 112 8.37 14.89 8.92
CA SER A 112 8.00 14.54 10.31
C SER A 112 6.51 14.71 10.64
N HIS A 113 5.80 15.57 9.91
CA HIS A 113 4.38 15.87 10.11
C HIS A 113 3.44 15.08 9.18
N TRP A 114 3.96 14.40 8.16
CA TRP A 114 3.15 13.62 7.23
C TRP A 114 3.03 12.18 7.69
N LYS A 115 1.82 11.64 7.48
CA LYS A 115 1.56 10.22 7.60
C LYS A 115 1.50 9.62 6.19
N GLN A 116 1.93 8.37 6.07
CA GLN A 116 1.91 7.61 4.83
C GLN A 116 0.69 6.69 4.81
N ALA A 117 0.25 6.33 3.61
CA ALA A 117 -0.75 5.29 3.44
C ALA A 117 -0.06 3.92 3.60
N ALA A 118 -0.61 3.07 4.46
CA ALA A 118 -0.10 1.73 4.70
C ALA A 118 -1.20 0.71 4.37
N VAL A 119 -0.95 -0.12 3.36
CA VAL A 119 -1.80 -1.28 3.06
C VAL A 119 -1.23 -2.48 3.79
N VAL A 120 -1.87 -2.87 4.88
CA VAL A 120 -1.48 -4.06 5.66
C VAL A 120 -2.08 -5.31 5.03
N LEU A 121 -1.24 -6.29 4.74
CA LEU A 121 -1.64 -7.60 4.24
C LEU A 121 -2.14 -8.45 5.39
N ASP A 122 -3.39 -8.89 5.30
CA ASP A 122 -3.97 -9.88 6.23
C ASP A 122 -3.19 -11.20 6.24
N ASN A 123 -2.63 -11.59 5.10
CA ASN A 123 -1.79 -12.77 4.95
C ASN A 123 -0.42 -12.35 4.44
N PRO A 124 0.56 -12.12 5.33
CA PRO A 124 1.91 -11.76 4.92
C PRO A 124 2.56 -12.85 4.05
N ILE A 125 3.33 -12.42 3.06
CA ILE A 125 3.91 -13.31 2.03
C ILE A 125 5.43 -13.30 2.19
N TRP A 126 6.04 -14.48 2.21
CA TRP A 126 7.50 -14.57 2.16
C TRP A 126 7.98 -14.35 0.73
N VAL A 127 8.96 -13.47 0.54
CA VAL A 127 9.55 -13.16 -0.78
C VAL A 127 11.06 -13.42 -0.77
N GLN A 128 11.59 -13.89 -1.90
CA GLN A 128 13.02 -14.05 -2.15
C GLN A 128 13.59 -12.91 -3.00
N VAL A 129 14.91 -12.70 -2.93
CA VAL A 129 15.59 -11.73 -3.80
C VAL A 129 15.36 -12.11 -5.26
N ARG A 130 14.97 -11.12 -6.09
CA ARG A 130 14.55 -11.24 -7.50
C ARG A 130 13.19 -11.90 -7.74
N GLU A 131 12.46 -12.27 -6.70
CA GLU A 131 11.06 -12.65 -6.85
C GLU A 131 10.22 -11.42 -7.22
N GLU A 132 9.32 -11.58 -8.18
CA GLU A 132 8.44 -10.50 -8.64
C GLU A 132 7.19 -10.45 -7.77
N VAL A 133 7.03 -9.36 -7.01
CA VAL A 133 5.79 -9.05 -6.31
C VAL A 133 4.83 -8.40 -7.30
N VAL A 134 3.71 -9.07 -7.59
CA VAL A 134 2.70 -8.55 -8.51
C VAL A 134 1.64 -7.79 -7.73
N LEU A 135 1.60 -6.48 -7.94
CA LEU A 135 0.60 -5.59 -7.36
C LEU A 135 -0.55 -5.38 -8.33
N SER A 136 -1.78 -5.26 -7.83
CA SER A 136 -2.92 -4.72 -8.55
C SER A 136 -3.14 -3.29 -8.09
N VAL A 137 -3.11 -2.34 -9.02
CA VAL A 137 -3.36 -0.93 -8.75
C VAL A 137 -4.71 -0.57 -9.33
N GLU A 138 -5.61 -0.09 -8.48
CA GLU A 138 -6.95 0.31 -8.85
C GLU A 138 -7.24 1.72 -8.33
N HIS A 139 -7.96 2.49 -9.13
CA HIS A 139 -8.48 3.78 -8.72
C HIS A 139 -10.00 3.73 -8.80
N HIS A 140 -10.66 4.08 -7.69
CA HIS A 140 -12.11 4.19 -7.65
C HIS A 140 -12.51 5.47 -6.92
N LYS A 141 -13.21 6.35 -7.66
CA LYS A 141 -13.66 7.69 -7.21
C LYS A 141 -12.54 8.60 -6.73
N SER A 142 -12.27 8.59 -5.42
CA SER A 142 -11.27 9.43 -4.76
C SER A 142 -10.26 8.59 -3.98
N SER A 143 -10.20 7.29 -4.26
CA SER A 143 -9.35 6.35 -3.55
C SER A 143 -8.48 5.56 -4.51
N VAL A 144 -7.26 5.29 -4.07
CA VAL A 144 -6.31 4.39 -4.72
C VAL A 144 -6.21 3.14 -3.85
N SER A 145 -6.44 1.98 -4.45
CA SER A 145 -6.30 0.67 -3.83
C SER A 145 -5.10 -0.04 -4.43
N VAL A 146 -4.25 -0.60 -3.58
CA VAL A 146 -3.10 -1.41 -3.98
C VAL A 146 -3.22 -2.74 -3.28
N THR A 147 -3.24 -3.84 -4.03
CA THR A 147 -3.33 -5.20 -3.47
C THR A 147 -2.24 -6.09 -4.05
N VAL A 148 -1.83 -7.13 -3.32
CA VAL A 148 -0.94 -8.17 -3.86
C VAL A 148 -1.77 -9.26 -4.53
N LYS A 149 -1.36 -9.74 -5.71
CA LYS A 149 -2.01 -10.83 -6.45
C LYS A 149 -1.37 -12.19 -6.18
#